data_AF-A0A967BZW8-F1
#
_entry.id   AF-A0A967BZW8-F1
#
_cell.length_a   1.000
_cell.length_b   1.000
_cell.length_c   1.000
_cell.angle_alpha   90.00
_cell.angle_beta   90.00
_cell.angle_gamma   90.00
#
_symmetry.space_group_name_H-M   'P 1'
#
loop_
_entity.id
_entity.type
_entity.pdbx_description
1 polymer ?
#
loop_
_entity_poly.entity_id
_entity_poly.type
_entity_poly.pdbx_seq_one_letter_code
_entity_poly.pdbx_strand_id
1 'polypeptide(L)'
;MRRIITGKGTTLPKWLREEITRVTRKDRLEETLYLLEAGTDAFAGGHFRKARSLLLKTKQLSPRASAIRELLGLSAYRSGLWKEALTELRTYRRLTGDTVHMPVEMDVLRALDRDEDVRRVWEELKELGGRPEVVKEGRVVFASFLMDHGDARGAWEIANPKRLGQDPFEEDLRQWFVAARAASLLDDRETALKLVRAIEKHDPAMPGLDDLRAAIRDIDA
;
A
#
# COMPACT_ATOMS: atom_id res chain seq x y z
N MET A 1 28.34 34.47 -13.14
CA MET A 1 27.60 34.89 -11.93
C MET A 1 26.11 34.69 -12.18
N ARG A 2 25.54 33.54 -11.80
CA ARG A 2 24.09 33.30 -11.87
C ARG A 2 23.56 33.33 -10.44
N ARG A 3 22.59 34.22 -10.22
CA ARG A 3 21.95 34.52 -8.95
C ARG A 3 21.49 33.24 -8.24
N ILE A 4 21.99 33.08 -7.02
CA ILE A 4 21.44 32.20 -6.00
C ILE A 4 20.00 32.66 -5.78
N ILE A 5 19.04 31.90 -6.29
CA ILE A 5 17.65 32.05 -5.89
C ILE A 5 17.57 31.42 -4.50
N THR A 6 17.70 32.24 -3.46
CA THR A 6 17.33 31.90 -2.09
C THR A 6 15.82 31.70 -2.06
N GLY A 7 15.36 30.51 -2.46
CA GLY A 7 13.98 30.08 -2.33
C GLY A 7 13.71 29.62 -0.90
N LYS A 8 12.47 29.88 -0.43
CA LYS A 8 11.90 29.48 0.86
C LYS A 8 12.52 28.19 1.41
N GLY A 9 12.89 28.19 2.69
CA GLY A 9 13.34 26.99 3.37
C GLY A 9 12.44 25.81 3.02
N THR A 10 13.07 24.68 2.71
CA THR A 10 12.38 23.46 2.27
C THR A 10 11.21 23.11 3.20
N THR A 11 10.08 22.73 2.60
CA THR A 11 8.87 22.30 3.29
C THR A 11 8.99 20.88 3.86
N LEU A 12 10.09 20.19 3.56
CA LEU A 12 10.35 18.86 4.06
C LEU A 12 10.42 18.86 5.61
N PRO A 13 9.74 17.88 6.26
CA PRO A 13 9.82 17.71 7.70
C PRO A 13 11.26 17.64 8.20
N LYS A 14 11.49 18.15 9.42
CA LYS A 14 12.83 18.19 10.03
C LYS A 14 13.50 16.82 10.07
N TRP A 15 12.77 15.78 10.50
CA TRP A 15 13.28 14.41 10.60
C TRP A 15 13.78 13.88 9.24
N LEU A 16 13.08 14.22 8.15
CA LEU A 16 13.44 13.78 6.80
C LEU A 16 14.71 14.46 6.34
N ARG A 17 14.83 15.77 6.59
CA ARG A 17 16.09 16.49 6.31
C ARG A 17 17.28 15.93 7.08
N GLU A 18 17.07 15.56 8.34
CA GLU A 18 18.11 14.96 9.19
C GLU A 18 18.54 13.59 8.65
N GLU A 19 17.60 12.76 8.22
CA GLU A 19 17.89 11.49 7.55
C GLU A 19 18.76 11.72 6.30
N ILE A 20 18.31 12.58 5.38
CA ILE A 20 19.01 12.85 4.12
C ILE A 20 20.41 13.41 4.40
N THR A 21 20.54 14.35 5.34
CA THR A 21 21.83 14.95 5.71
C THR A 21 22.82 13.90 6.23
N ARG A 22 22.34 12.92 6.99
CA ARG A 22 23.18 11.86 7.57
C ARG A 22 23.75 10.89 6.54
N VAL A 23 23.01 10.63 5.45
CA VAL A 23 23.36 9.56 4.49
C VAL A 23 23.76 10.07 3.10
N THR A 24 23.77 11.38 2.91
CA THR A 24 24.10 12.03 1.62
C THR A 24 25.38 12.83 1.74
N ARG A 25 26.25 12.74 0.73
CA ARG A 25 27.46 13.56 0.69
C ARG A 25 27.12 15.05 0.62
N LYS A 26 27.89 15.88 1.32
CA LYS A 26 27.66 17.33 1.44
C LYS A 26 27.56 18.05 0.08
N ASP A 27 28.37 17.65 -0.90
CA ASP A 27 28.38 18.22 -2.25
C ASP A 27 27.11 17.91 -3.08
N ARG A 28 26.31 16.93 -2.65
CA ARG A 28 25.06 16.52 -3.31
C ARG A 28 23.82 16.87 -2.51
N LEU A 29 23.98 17.38 -1.29
CA LEU A 29 22.88 17.49 -0.32
C LEU A 29 21.79 18.46 -0.78
N GLU A 30 22.18 19.64 -1.27
CA GLU A 30 21.23 20.67 -1.74
C GLU A 30 20.38 20.16 -2.91
N GLU A 31 21.01 19.56 -3.92
CA GLU A 31 20.31 18.97 -5.07
C GLU A 31 19.39 17.82 -4.63
N THR A 32 19.86 16.97 -3.71
CA THR A 32 19.06 15.85 -3.17
C THR A 32 17.80 16.35 -2.47
N LEU A 33 17.92 17.37 -1.61
CA LEU A 33 16.78 17.95 -0.91
C LEU A 33 15.80 18.61 -1.87
N TYR A 34 16.29 19.36 -2.86
CA TYR A 34 15.46 19.98 -3.89
C TYR A 34 14.66 18.95 -4.70
N LEU A 35 15.32 17.90 -5.19
CA LEU A 35 14.66 16.85 -5.97
C LEU A 35 13.70 16.01 -5.12
N LEU A 36 14.04 15.77 -3.84
CA LEU A 36 13.16 15.08 -2.91
C LEU A 36 11.88 15.89 -2.66
N GLU A 37 11.99 17.18 -2.40
CA GLU A 37 10.83 18.07 -2.20
C GLU A 37 9.92 18.09 -3.43
N ALA A 38 10.49 18.32 -4.62
CA ALA A 38 9.71 18.27 -5.86
C ALA A 38 9.06 16.88 -6.11
N GLY A 39 9.73 15.81 -5.70
CA GLY A 39 9.21 14.43 -5.76
C GLY A 39 8.04 14.21 -4.82
N THR A 40 8.15 14.67 -3.58
CA THR A 40 7.08 14.63 -2.56
C THR A 40 5.86 15.43 -2.99
N ASP A 41 6.06 16.65 -3.52
CA ASP A 41 4.97 17.48 -4.03
C ASP A 41 4.24 16.80 -5.21
N ALA A 42 5.00 16.22 -6.14
CA ALA A 42 4.42 15.48 -7.26
C ALA A 42 3.64 14.25 -6.78
N PHE A 43 4.11 13.54 -5.75
CA PHE A 43 3.41 12.39 -5.19
C PHE A 43 2.10 12.82 -4.50
N ALA A 44 2.16 13.86 -3.68
CA ALA A 44 0.98 14.41 -3.00
C ALA A 44 -0.09 14.92 -3.98
N GLY A 45 0.34 15.47 -5.13
CA GLY A 45 -0.56 15.87 -6.21
C GLY A 45 -1.06 14.72 -7.11
N GLY A 46 -0.77 13.45 -6.79
CA GLY A 46 -1.19 12.29 -7.58
C GLY A 46 -0.42 12.11 -8.90
N HIS A 47 0.64 12.87 -9.15
CA HIS A 47 1.46 12.79 -10.35
C HIS A 47 2.54 11.71 -10.22
N PHE A 48 2.15 10.46 -10.00
CA PHE A 48 3.05 9.36 -9.59
C PHE A 48 4.20 9.09 -10.57
N ARG A 49 3.97 9.17 -11.89
CA ARG A 49 5.06 9.00 -12.88
C ARG A 49 6.09 10.13 -12.80
N LYS A 50 5.65 11.37 -12.55
CA LYS A 50 6.54 12.52 -12.35
C LYS A 50 7.31 12.38 -11.03
N ALA A 51 6.62 12.03 -9.95
CA ALA A 51 7.23 11.77 -8.64
C ALA A 51 8.33 10.72 -8.76
N ARG A 52 8.02 9.57 -9.36
CA ARG A 52 8.98 8.50 -9.65
C ARG A 52 10.19 9.02 -10.43
N SER A 53 10.00 9.77 -11.51
CA SER A 53 11.13 10.29 -12.31
C SER A 53 12.06 11.19 -11.51
N LEU A 54 11.52 12.00 -10.58
CA LEU A 54 12.32 12.85 -9.70
C LEU A 54 13.05 12.00 -8.66
N LEU A 55 12.33 11.10 -7.99
CA LEU A 55 12.85 10.25 -6.91
C LEU A 55 13.89 9.24 -7.40
N LEU A 56 13.82 8.80 -8.65
CA LEU A 56 14.87 7.98 -9.26
C LEU A 56 16.21 8.74 -9.34
N LYS A 57 16.18 10.03 -9.67
CA LYS A 57 17.37 10.90 -9.65
C LYS A 57 17.82 11.13 -8.21
N THR A 58 16.89 11.40 -7.29
CA THR A 58 17.19 11.58 -5.86
C THR A 58 17.90 10.35 -5.28
N LYS A 59 17.45 9.14 -5.62
CA LYS A 59 18.08 7.87 -5.23
C LYS A 59 19.51 7.74 -5.74
N GLN A 60 19.83 8.21 -6.95
CA GLN A 60 21.20 8.17 -7.47
C GLN A 60 22.15 9.05 -6.64
N LEU A 61 21.64 10.16 -6.10
CA LEU A 61 22.40 11.04 -5.23
C LEU A 61 22.52 10.50 -3.79
N SER A 62 21.46 9.85 -3.29
CA SER A 62 21.36 9.33 -1.92
C SER A 62 20.77 7.92 -1.86
N PRO A 63 21.54 6.88 -2.26
CA PRO A 63 21.01 5.53 -2.40
C PRO A 63 20.69 4.83 -1.06
N ARG A 64 21.17 5.36 0.07
CA ARG A 64 20.96 4.78 1.41
C ARG A 64 19.83 5.46 2.21
N ALA A 65 19.18 6.48 1.65
CA ALA A 65 18.04 7.14 2.29
C ALA A 65 16.78 6.28 2.15
N SER A 66 16.33 5.69 3.26
CA SER A 66 15.11 4.89 3.35
C SER A 66 13.89 5.65 2.86
N ALA A 67 13.70 6.91 3.25
CA ALA A 67 12.54 7.69 2.81
C ALA A 67 12.47 7.89 1.28
N ILE A 68 13.62 8.01 0.61
CA ILE A 68 13.68 8.07 -0.86
C ILE A 68 13.27 6.73 -1.46
N ARG A 69 13.73 5.61 -0.87
CA ARG A 69 13.38 4.25 -1.30
C ARG A 69 11.88 4.00 -1.17
N GLU A 70 11.32 4.36 -0.02
CA GLU A 70 9.90 4.25 0.27
C GLU A 70 9.05 4.98 -0.78
N LEU A 71 9.29 6.28 -0.92
CA LEU A 71 8.46 7.12 -1.78
C LEU A 71 8.63 6.75 -3.26
N LEU A 72 9.82 6.33 -3.69
CA LEU A 72 10.05 5.81 -5.03
C LEU A 72 9.28 4.50 -5.26
N GLY A 73 9.32 3.58 -4.29
CA GLY A 73 8.60 2.32 -4.34
C GLY A 73 7.09 2.50 -4.43
N LEU A 74 6.53 3.39 -3.60
CA LEU A 74 5.11 3.74 -3.64
C LEU A 74 4.72 4.45 -4.94
N SER A 75 5.57 5.36 -5.45
CA SER A 75 5.34 6.02 -6.74
C SER A 75 5.33 5.02 -7.90
N ALA A 76 6.24 4.04 -7.87
CA ALA A 76 6.31 2.96 -8.85
C ALA A 76 5.08 2.06 -8.77
N TYR A 77 4.65 1.68 -7.56
CA TYR A 77 3.43 0.89 -7.32
C TYR A 77 2.20 1.59 -7.91
N ARG A 78 1.98 2.86 -7.56
CA ARG A 78 0.86 3.66 -8.11
C ARG A 78 0.94 3.90 -9.62
N SER A 79 2.10 3.66 -10.23
CA SER A 79 2.32 3.77 -11.69
C SER A 79 2.25 2.43 -12.42
N GLY A 80 1.98 1.31 -11.74
CA GLY A 80 1.98 -0.03 -12.35
C GLY A 80 3.36 -0.61 -12.65
N LEU A 81 4.42 -0.06 -12.04
CA LEU A 81 5.81 -0.47 -12.29
C LEU A 81 6.26 -1.50 -11.24
N TRP A 82 5.63 -2.67 -11.30
CA TRP A 82 5.69 -3.71 -10.27
C TRP A 82 7.11 -4.14 -9.87
N LYS A 83 7.99 -4.44 -10.83
CA LYS A 83 9.36 -4.91 -10.54
C LYS A 83 10.19 -3.86 -9.79
N GLU A 84 10.01 -2.59 -10.14
CA GLU A 84 10.70 -1.48 -9.47
C GLU A 84 10.12 -1.26 -8.07
N ALA A 85 8.79 -1.23 -7.94
CA ALA A 85 8.12 -1.12 -6.66
C ALA A 85 8.62 -2.19 -5.67
N LEU A 86 8.64 -3.45 -6.08
CA LEU A 86 9.12 -4.56 -5.25
C LEU A 86 10.58 -4.37 -4.80
N THR A 87 11.44 -3.93 -5.72
CA THR A 87 12.87 -3.73 -5.45
C THR A 87 13.09 -2.62 -4.43
N GLU A 88 12.38 -1.50 -4.57
CA GLU A 88 12.52 -0.37 -3.67
C GLU A 88 11.91 -0.63 -2.30
N LEU A 89 10.71 -1.23 -2.22
CA LEU A 89 10.04 -1.53 -0.95
C LEU A 89 10.78 -2.59 -0.13
N ARG A 90 11.32 -3.64 -0.77
CA ARG A 90 12.21 -4.59 -0.08
C ARG A 90 13.51 -3.95 0.38
N THR A 91 14.00 -2.95 -0.35
CA THR A 91 15.19 -2.20 0.07
C THR A 91 14.87 -1.28 1.24
N TYR A 92 13.70 -0.63 1.26
CA TYR A 92 13.20 0.09 2.43
C TYR A 92 13.15 -0.83 3.65
N ARG A 93 12.46 -1.98 3.55
CA ARG A 93 12.35 -2.95 4.66
C ARG A 93 13.72 -3.41 5.18
N ARG A 94 14.69 -3.68 4.30
CA ARG A 94 16.06 -4.02 4.75
C ARG A 94 16.79 -2.89 5.45
N LEU A 95 16.52 -1.63 5.09
CA LEU A 95 17.16 -0.46 5.70
C LEU A 95 16.54 -0.10 7.04
N THR A 96 15.23 -0.29 7.20
CA THR A 96 14.46 0.18 8.37
C THR A 96 14.08 -0.94 9.32
N GLY A 97 13.97 -2.18 8.84
CA GLY A 97 13.34 -3.29 9.55
C GLY A 97 11.81 -3.20 9.60
N ASP A 98 11.21 -2.20 8.94
CA ASP A 98 9.78 -1.89 9.04
C ASP A 98 8.95 -2.73 8.05
N THR A 99 7.91 -3.38 8.56
CA THR A 99 7.00 -4.26 7.81
C THR A 99 5.83 -3.54 7.15
N VAL A 100 5.69 -2.22 7.32
CA VAL A 100 4.54 -1.42 6.86
C VAL A 100 4.16 -1.63 5.39
N HIS A 101 5.13 -1.91 4.51
CA HIS A 101 4.90 -2.11 3.07
C HIS A 101 4.82 -3.57 2.61
N MET A 102 4.90 -4.55 3.52
CA MET A 102 4.76 -5.96 3.17
C MET A 102 3.42 -6.29 2.47
N PRO A 103 2.27 -5.69 2.84
CA PRO A 103 1.04 -5.87 2.07
C PRO A 103 1.14 -5.38 0.62
N VAL A 104 1.81 -4.25 0.37
CA VAL A 104 2.05 -3.74 -0.98
C VAL A 104 2.99 -4.66 -1.75
N GLU A 105 3.99 -5.25 -1.09
CA GLU A 105 4.85 -6.26 -1.73
C GLU A 105 4.05 -7.50 -2.16
N MET A 106 3.11 -7.98 -1.34
CA MET A 106 2.22 -9.09 -1.73
C MET A 106 1.37 -8.73 -2.95
N ASP A 107 0.78 -7.53 -2.99
CA ASP A 107 -0.04 -7.12 -4.13
C ASP A 107 0.80 -6.96 -5.41
N VAL A 108 2.02 -6.44 -5.29
CA VAL A 108 2.98 -6.36 -6.40
C VAL A 108 3.39 -7.75 -6.91
N LEU A 109 3.59 -8.71 -6.01
CA LEU A 109 3.91 -10.10 -6.37
C LEU A 109 2.73 -10.79 -7.04
N ARG A 110 1.52 -10.55 -6.55
CA ARG A 110 0.26 -10.99 -7.17
C ARG A 110 0.13 -10.44 -8.60
N ALA A 111 0.39 -9.16 -8.81
CA ALA A 111 0.39 -8.53 -10.14
C ALA A 111 1.53 -9.00 -11.08
N LEU A 112 2.49 -9.77 -10.56
CA LEU A 112 3.59 -10.38 -11.31
C LEU A 112 3.41 -11.89 -11.47
N ASP A 113 2.26 -12.45 -11.08
CA ASP A 113 1.96 -13.89 -11.10
C ASP A 113 3.00 -14.72 -10.32
N ARG A 114 3.46 -14.20 -9.17
CA ARG A 114 4.46 -14.83 -8.30
C ARG A 114 3.83 -15.40 -7.03
N ASP A 115 2.90 -16.32 -7.19
CA ASP A 115 2.02 -16.82 -6.14
C ASP A 115 2.74 -17.44 -4.94
N GLU A 116 3.80 -18.22 -5.18
CA GLU A 116 4.61 -18.80 -4.10
C GLU A 116 5.27 -17.72 -3.23
N ASP A 117 5.68 -16.61 -3.85
CA ASP A 117 6.27 -15.50 -3.13
C ASP A 117 5.22 -14.69 -2.37
N VAL A 118 3.99 -14.58 -2.87
CA VAL A 118 2.87 -13.99 -2.12
C VAL A 118 2.65 -14.76 -0.83
N ARG A 119 2.53 -16.10 -0.91
CA ARG A 119 2.38 -16.97 0.26
C ARG A 119 3.57 -16.85 1.21
N ARG A 120 4.80 -16.79 0.69
CA ARG A 120 5.99 -16.62 1.54
C ARG A 120 5.98 -15.29 2.29
N VAL A 121 5.65 -14.18 1.63
CA VAL A 121 5.58 -12.86 2.28
C VAL A 121 4.44 -12.80 3.29
N TRP A 122 3.32 -13.48 3.04
CA TRP A 122 2.24 -13.63 4.01
C TRP A 122 2.69 -14.35 5.29
N GLU A 123 3.38 -15.49 5.15
CA GLU A 123 3.94 -16.20 6.31
C GLU A 123 4.97 -15.34 7.05
N GLU A 124 5.87 -14.67 6.33
CA GLU A 124 6.87 -13.75 6.92
C GLU A 124 6.19 -12.60 7.69
N LEU A 125 5.12 -12.01 7.17
CA LEU A 125 4.37 -10.95 7.86
C LEU A 125 3.73 -11.45 9.16
N LYS A 126 3.21 -12.69 9.18
CA LYS A 126 2.66 -13.29 10.41
C LYS A 126 3.72 -13.51 11.47
N GLU A 127 4.94 -13.89 11.06
CA GLU A 127 6.07 -14.12 11.96
C GLU A 127 6.66 -12.83 12.52
N LEU A 128 6.93 -11.85 11.64
CA LEU A 128 7.50 -10.56 12.03
C LEU A 128 6.50 -9.68 12.78
N GLY A 129 5.22 -9.82 12.45
CA GLY A 129 4.16 -8.94 12.92
C GLY A 129 4.27 -7.54 12.32
N GLY A 130 3.44 -6.65 12.85
CA GLY A 130 3.35 -5.27 12.41
C GLY A 130 2.31 -4.53 13.23
N ARG A 131 2.12 -3.25 12.93
CA ARG A 131 1.02 -2.51 13.52
C ARG A 131 -0.32 -3.13 13.08
N PRO A 132 -1.39 -3.03 13.90
CA PRO A 132 -2.67 -3.65 13.58
C PRO A 132 -3.19 -3.34 12.17
N GLU A 133 -3.01 -2.11 11.70
CA GLU A 133 -3.41 -1.66 10.37
C GLU A 133 -2.66 -2.39 9.25
N VAL A 134 -1.37 -2.69 9.44
CA VAL A 134 -0.54 -3.44 8.47
C VAL A 134 -1.00 -4.89 8.39
N VAL A 135 -1.30 -5.51 9.54
CA VAL A 135 -1.77 -6.89 9.60
C VAL A 135 -3.15 -7.03 8.94
N LYS A 136 -4.06 -6.08 9.17
CA LYS A 136 -5.36 -6.05 8.51
C LYS A 136 -5.22 -5.86 7.00
N GLU A 137 -4.37 -4.94 6.56
CA GLU A 137 -4.09 -4.76 5.12
C GLU A 137 -3.48 -6.03 4.51
N GLY A 138 -2.60 -6.73 5.24
CA GLY A 138 -2.08 -8.02 4.82
C GLY A 138 -3.19 -9.07 4.61
N ARG A 139 -4.18 -9.12 5.52
CA ARG A 139 -5.36 -10.01 5.36
C ARG A 139 -6.18 -9.64 4.12
N VAL A 140 -6.42 -8.36 3.90
CA VAL A 140 -7.15 -7.85 2.72
C VAL A 140 -6.49 -8.34 1.43
N VAL A 141 -5.17 -8.14 1.31
CA VAL A 141 -4.42 -8.52 0.11
C VAL A 141 -4.35 -10.04 -0.05
N PHE A 142 -4.04 -10.77 1.02
CA PHE A 142 -3.89 -12.23 0.96
C PHE A 142 -5.23 -12.94 0.70
N ALA A 143 -6.32 -12.50 1.32
CA ALA A 143 -7.66 -13.05 1.03
C ALA A 143 -8.10 -12.74 -0.41
N SER A 144 -7.78 -11.56 -0.93
CA SER A 144 -8.03 -11.24 -2.34
C SER A 144 -7.24 -12.17 -3.28
N PHE A 145 -5.97 -12.42 -2.98
CA PHE A 145 -5.15 -13.40 -3.69
C PHE A 145 -5.75 -14.82 -3.66
N LEU A 146 -6.29 -15.26 -2.53
CA LEU A 146 -6.96 -16.56 -2.43
C LEU A 146 -8.22 -16.62 -3.32
N MET A 147 -9.03 -15.56 -3.34
CA MET A 147 -10.20 -15.48 -4.23
C MET A 147 -9.81 -15.50 -5.71
N ASP A 148 -8.73 -14.82 -6.10
CA ASP A 148 -8.22 -14.86 -7.49
C ASP A 148 -7.86 -16.29 -7.93
N HIS A 149 -7.55 -17.17 -6.97
CA HIS A 149 -7.24 -18.59 -7.17
C HIS A 149 -8.43 -19.53 -6.92
N GLY A 150 -9.64 -18.99 -6.79
CA GLY A 150 -10.86 -19.77 -6.54
C GLY A 150 -11.02 -20.27 -5.10
N ASP A 151 -10.15 -19.89 -4.17
CA ASP A 151 -10.24 -20.28 -2.76
C ASP A 151 -11.03 -19.24 -1.94
N ALA A 152 -12.32 -19.17 -2.22
CA ALA A 152 -13.24 -18.28 -1.50
C ALA A 152 -13.36 -18.65 0.00
N ARG A 153 -13.24 -19.94 0.32
CA ARG A 153 -13.30 -20.43 1.71
C ARG A 153 -12.09 -19.97 2.52
N GLY A 154 -10.88 -20.16 1.99
CA GLY A 154 -9.67 -19.65 2.62
C GLY A 154 -9.68 -18.13 2.74
N ALA A 155 -10.17 -17.42 1.71
CA ALA A 155 -10.35 -15.96 1.78
C ALA A 155 -11.27 -15.54 2.93
N TRP A 156 -12.40 -16.23 3.10
CA TRP A 156 -13.31 -16.01 4.23
C TRP A 156 -12.63 -16.26 5.57
N GLU A 157 -11.89 -17.37 5.73
CA GLU A 157 -11.16 -17.70 6.96
C GLU A 157 -10.14 -16.62 7.35
N ILE A 158 -9.50 -15.98 6.36
CA ILE A 158 -8.53 -14.91 6.57
C ILE A 158 -9.20 -13.56 6.87
N ALA A 159 -10.24 -13.20 6.12
CA ALA A 159 -10.80 -11.85 6.14
C ALA A 159 -12.00 -11.69 7.09
N ASN A 160 -12.66 -12.76 7.54
CA ASN A 160 -13.87 -12.60 8.35
C ASN A 160 -13.61 -11.77 9.63
N PRO A 161 -14.45 -10.77 9.92
CA PRO A 161 -14.33 -9.99 11.14
C PRO A 161 -14.98 -10.74 12.31
N LYS A 162 -14.27 -10.83 13.45
CA LYS A 162 -14.85 -11.36 14.70
C LYS A 162 -16.01 -10.51 15.22
N ARG A 163 -15.98 -9.21 14.96
CA ARG A 163 -16.99 -8.23 15.36
C ARG A 163 -17.03 -7.08 14.38
N LEU A 164 -18.21 -6.49 14.19
CA LEU A 164 -18.40 -5.24 13.47
C LEU A 164 -18.40 -4.11 14.50
N GLY A 165 -17.34 -3.29 14.49
CA GLY A 165 -17.20 -2.15 15.42
C GLY A 165 -18.20 -1.05 15.11
N GLN A 166 -18.53 -0.22 16.11
CA GLN A 166 -19.37 0.96 15.91
C GLN A 166 -18.63 2.10 15.21
N ASP A 167 -17.32 2.19 15.40
CA ASP A 167 -16.45 3.21 14.80
C ASP A 167 -15.28 2.49 14.10
N PRO A 168 -15.51 1.86 12.93
CA PRO A 168 -14.46 1.16 12.20
C PRO A 168 -13.44 2.13 11.60
N PHE A 169 -12.18 1.71 11.55
CA PHE A 169 -11.17 2.39 10.75
C PHE A 169 -11.32 2.01 9.27
N GLU A 170 -10.62 2.74 8.39
CA GLU A 170 -10.66 2.50 6.94
C GLU A 170 -10.24 1.06 6.59
N GLU A 171 -9.21 0.53 7.26
CA GLU A 171 -8.75 -0.83 7.03
C GLU A 171 -9.72 -1.91 7.54
N ASP A 172 -10.59 -1.59 8.52
CA ASP A 172 -11.67 -2.48 8.93
C ASP A 172 -12.72 -2.58 7.81
N LEU A 173 -13.08 -1.44 7.20
CA LEU A 173 -14.02 -1.41 6.07
C LEU A 173 -13.48 -2.19 4.87
N ARG A 174 -12.19 -2.03 4.53
CA ARG A 174 -11.52 -2.84 3.49
C ARG A 174 -11.54 -4.33 3.79
N GLN A 175 -11.29 -4.72 5.04
CA GLN A 175 -11.37 -6.12 5.44
C GLN A 175 -12.80 -6.66 5.33
N TRP A 176 -13.82 -5.89 5.76
CA TRP A 176 -15.22 -6.30 5.65
C TRP A 176 -15.66 -6.43 4.20
N PHE A 177 -15.18 -5.56 3.31
CA PHE A 177 -15.46 -5.64 1.88
C PHE A 177 -14.93 -6.93 1.27
N VAL A 178 -13.67 -7.29 1.58
CA VAL A 178 -13.08 -8.56 1.12
C VAL A 178 -13.80 -9.77 1.71
N ALA A 179 -14.19 -9.71 2.99
CA ALA A 179 -14.99 -10.77 3.61
C ALA A 179 -16.38 -10.91 2.95
N ALA A 180 -17.03 -9.81 2.58
CA ALA A 180 -18.31 -9.81 1.89
C ALA A 180 -18.20 -10.41 0.48
N ARG A 181 -17.11 -10.10 -0.24
CA ARG A 181 -16.79 -10.76 -1.52
C ARG A 181 -16.61 -12.26 -1.36
N ALA A 182 -15.84 -12.68 -0.35
CA ALA A 182 -15.63 -14.11 -0.07
C ALA A 182 -16.95 -14.83 0.26
N ALA A 183 -17.80 -14.22 1.10
CA ALA A 183 -19.13 -14.77 1.42
C ALA A 183 -20.02 -14.86 0.17
N SER A 184 -20.00 -13.85 -0.69
CA SER A 184 -20.74 -13.87 -1.97
C SER A 184 -20.29 -15.00 -2.89
N LEU A 185 -18.99 -15.28 -2.97
CA LEU A 185 -18.44 -16.39 -3.76
C LEU A 185 -18.72 -17.78 -3.16
N LEU A 186 -19.17 -17.83 -1.90
CA LEU A 186 -19.59 -19.05 -1.21
C LEU A 186 -21.12 -19.22 -1.21
N ASP A 187 -21.84 -18.40 -1.98
CA ASP A 187 -23.30 -18.31 -2.01
C ASP A 187 -23.94 -17.98 -0.63
N ASP A 188 -23.16 -17.44 0.32
CA ASP A 188 -23.65 -16.95 1.61
C ASP A 188 -24.13 -15.50 1.48
N ARG A 189 -25.28 -15.37 0.81
CA ARG A 189 -25.93 -14.09 0.53
C ARG A 189 -26.29 -13.30 1.79
N GLU A 190 -26.73 -13.98 2.84
CA GLU A 190 -27.12 -13.33 4.09
C GLU A 190 -25.93 -12.61 4.73
N THR A 191 -24.81 -13.33 4.87
CA THR A 191 -23.58 -12.77 5.44
C THR A 191 -23.00 -11.66 4.55
N ALA A 192 -22.98 -11.86 3.23
CA ALA A 192 -22.50 -10.85 2.30
C ALA A 192 -23.30 -9.54 2.41
N LEU A 193 -24.64 -9.60 2.41
CA LEU A 193 -25.50 -8.42 2.57
C LEU A 193 -25.35 -7.76 3.94
N LYS A 194 -25.17 -8.55 5.01
CA LYS A 194 -24.92 -8.01 6.35
C LYS A 194 -23.65 -7.16 6.39
N LEU A 195 -22.57 -7.65 5.78
CA LEU A 195 -21.30 -6.92 5.72
C LEU A 195 -21.40 -5.68 4.83
N VAL A 196 -22.04 -5.80 3.66
CA VAL A 196 -22.30 -4.66 2.78
C VAL A 196 -23.08 -3.55 3.51
N ARG A 197 -24.17 -3.87 4.20
CA ARG A 197 -24.94 -2.89 4.99
C ARG A 197 -24.12 -2.24 6.10
N ALA A 198 -23.22 -3.00 6.72
CA ALA A 198 -22.32 -2.46 7.73
C ALA A 198 -21.34 -1.45 7.13
N ILE A 199 -20.76 -1.74 5.97
CA ILE A 199 -19.88 -0.83 5.24
C ILE A 199 -20.64 0.45 4.85
N GLU A 200 -21.82 0.31 4.25
CA GLU A 200 -22.66 1.43 3.78
C GLU A 200 -22.98 2.45 4.87
N LYS A 201 -23.17 1.98 6.10
CA LYS A 201 -23.44 2.84 7.25
C LYS A 201 -22.28 3.81 7.53
N HIS A 202 -21.05 3.44 7.19
CA HIS A 202 -19.84 4.19 7.49
C HIS A 202 -19.23 4.86 6.25
N ASP A 203 -19.20 4.16 5.13
CA ASP A 203 -18.70 4.67 3.85
C ASP A 203 -19.56 4.14 2.68
N PRO A 204 -20.66 4.85 2.35
CA PRO A 204 -21.51 4.48 1.22
C PRO A 204 -20.83 4.70 -0.14
N ALA A 205 -19.72 5.44 -0.19
CA ALA A 205 -18.97 5.73 -1.41
C ALA A 205 -17.75 4.82 -1.59
N MET A 206 -17.63 3.76 -0.77
CA MET A 206 -16.52 2.83 -0.84
C MET A 206 -16.38 2.23 -2.25
N PRO A 207 -15.20 2.30 -2.88
CA PRO A 207 -15.00 1.78 -4.22
C PRO A 207 -15.35 0.28 -4.34
N GLY A 208 -16.07 -0.08 -5.42
CA GLY A 208 -16.46 -1.47 -5.72
C GLY A 208 -17.69 -1.98 -4.98
N LEU A 209 -18.31 -1.16 -4.11
CA LEU A 209 -19.49 -1.57 -3.34
C LEU A 209 -20.71 -1.85 -4.22
N ASP A 210 -20.92 -1.07 -5.28
CA ASP A 210 -22.02 -1.27 -6.23
C ASP A 210 -21.87 -2.57 -7.03
N ASP A 211 -20.66 -2.87 -7.50
CA ASP A 211 -20.35 -4.10 -8.22
C ASP A 211 -20.58 -5.33 -7.32
N LEU A 212 -20.16 -5.25 -6.05
CA LEU A 212 -20.40 -6.30 -5.08
C LEU A 212 -21.90 -6.51 -4.83
N ARG A 213 -22.70 -5.44 -4.71
CA ARG A 213 -24.16 -5.57 -4.58
C ARG A 213 -24.79 -6.25 -5.78
N ALA A 214 -24.34 -5.94 -6.99
CA ALA A 214 -24.82 -6.57 -8.20
C ALA A 214 -24.52 -8.08 -8.17
N ALA A 215 -23.26 -8.45 -7.90
CA ALA A 215 -22.85 -9.85 -7.80
C ALA A 215 -23.67 -10.66 -6.77
N ILE A 216 -24.00 -10.07 -5.61
CA ILE A 216 -24.80 -10.73 -4.57
C ILE A 216 -26.27 -10.94 -5.00
N ARG A 217 -26.83 -10.05 -5.84
CA ARG A 217 -28.21 -10.18 -6.31
C ARG A 217 -28.39 -11.36 -7.27
N ASP A 218 -27.34 -11.67 -8.04
CA ASP A 218 -27.37 -12.70 -9.08
C ASP A 218 -27.24 -14.13 -8.53
N ILE A 219 -26.92 -14.32 -7.24
CA ILE A 219 -26.79 -15.64 -6.59
C ILE A 219 -28.09 -16.47 -6.66
N ASP A 220 -29.25 -15.80 -6.64
CA ASP A 220 -30.58 -16.43 -6.62
C ASP A 220 -31.36 -16.28 -7.96
N ALA A 221 -30.73 -15.74 -9.01
CA ALA A 221 -31.35 -15.44 -10.31
C ALA A 221 -31.19 -16.59 -11.31
#